data_AF-A0A2A4MTX2-F1
#
_entry.id   AF-A0A2A4MTX2-F1
#
_cell.length_a   1.000
_cell.length_b   1.000
_cell.length_c   1.000
_cell.angle_alpha   90.00
_cell.angle_beta   90.00
_cell.angle_gamma   90.00
#
_symmetry.space_group_name_H-M   'P 1'
#
loop_
_entity.id
_entity.type
_entity.pdbx_description
1 polymer ?
#
loop_
_entity_poly.entity_id
_entity_poly.type
_entity_poly.pdbx_seq_one_letter_code
_entity_poly.pdbx_strand_id
1 'polypeptide(L)'
;MAAQYSNRHFFRKTPNHYLAQFFEAKAIQLNLDFSALKENEAEALQTALNTLPDSQIADIEAEFQDVNALACEGGVTALADEADFHGDDAFIEEIAAITSFHAKAMWAFLNKPTYWHGAAMFLHADNVSPSYMNG
;
A
#
# COMPACT_ATOMS: atom_id res chain seq x y z
N MET A 1 -0.89 3.96 -19.76
CA MET A 1 0.36 3.25 -19.41
C MET A 1 0.46 3.26 -17.89
N ALA A 2 0.12 2.15 -17.23
CA ALA A 2 0.39 2.02 -15.80
C ALA A 2 1.91 2.16 -15.61
N ALA A 3 2.36 3.11 -14.80
CA ALA A 3 3.77 3.24 -14.49
C ALA A 3 4.24 1.90 -13.90
N GLN A 4 5.33 1.35 -14.44
CA GLN A 4 5.94 0.16 -13.82
C GLN A 4 6.26 0.47 -12.36
N TYR A 5 5.86 -0.45 -11.48
CA TYR A 5 6.14 -0.36 -10.06
C TYR A 5 7.65 -0.27 -9.81
N SER A 6 8.03 0.51 -8.79
CA SER A 6 9.40 0.57 -8.29
C SER A 6 9.38 0.87 -6.81
N ASN A 7 10.03 0.04 -5.99
CA ASN A 7 10.19 0.25 -4.55
C ASN A 7 10.69 1.66 -4.23
N ARG A 8 11.70 2.14 -4.96
CA ARG A 8 12.23 3.50 -4.76
C ARG A 8 11.18 4.57 -4.98
N HIS A 9 10.32 4.41 -5.97
CA HIS A 9 9.26 5.38 -6.24
C HIS A 9 8.15 5.29 -5.19
N PHE A 10 7.81 4.08 -4.76
CA PHE A 10 6.87 3.83 -3.68
C PHE A 10 7.33 4.49 -2.37
N PHE A 11 8.59 4.27 -1.95
CA PHE A 11 9.18 4.89 -0.76
C PHE A 11 9.21 6.41 -0.81
N ARG A 12 9.29 7.03 -1.99
CA ARG A 12 9.21 8.50 -2.15
C ARG A 12 7.78 9.05 -2.09
N LYS A 13 6.76 8.21 -2.08
CA LYS A 13 5.35 8.63 -2.04
C LYS A 13 4.66 8.21 -0.76
N THR A 14 5.20 7.22 -0.07
CA THR A 14 4.69 6.70 1.19
C THR A 14 5.44 7.34 2.36
N PRO A 15 4.74 7.99 3.30
CA PRO A 15 5.35 8.56 4.51
C PRO A 15 6.16 7.54 5.33
N ASN A 16 7.30 7.95 5.90
CA ASN A 16 8.20 7.04 6.61
C ASN A 16 7.51 6.37 7.81
N HIS A 17 6.59 7.06 8.49
CA HIS A 17 5.87 6.49 9.64
C HIS A 17 4.95 5.31 9.27
N TYR A 18 4.40 5.27 8.05
CA TYR A 18 3.62 4.12 7.59
C TYR A 18 4.50 2.96 7.14
N LEU A 19 5.65 3.27 6.53
CA LEU A 19 6.65 2.25 6.23
C LEU A 19 7.16 1.59 7.53
N ALA A 20 7.45 2.39 8.57
CA ALA A 20 7.85 1.89 9.88
C ALA A 20 6.80 0.95 10.47
N GLN A 21 5.53 1.37 10.50
CA GLN A 21 4.42 0.54 10.99
C GLN A 21 4.27 -0.78 10.23
N PHE A 22 4.49 -0.78 8.92
CA PHE A 22 4.45 -2.00 8.12
C PHE A 22 5.53 -3.01 8.53
N PHE A 23 6.78 -2.56 8.63
CA PHE A 23 7.87 -3.46 9.01
C PHE A 23 7.72 -3.93 10.46
N GLU A 24 7.20 -3.09 11.36
CA GLU A 24 6.87 -3.46 12.73
C GLU A 24 5.76 -4.52 12.79
N ALA A 25 4.65 -4.31 12.06
CA ALA A 25 3.53 -5.26 12.00
C ALA A 25 3.95 -6.64 11.44
N LYS A 26 4.95 -6.65 10.56
CA LYS A 26 5.53 -7.87 9.96
C LYS A 26 6.67 -8.48 10.79
N ALA A 27 7.05 -7.84 11.90
CA ALA A 27 8.21 -8.20 12.72
C ALA A 27 9.54 -8.29 11.91
N ILE A 28 9.69 -7.43 10.89
CA ILE A 28 10.86 -7.35 10.02
C ILE A 28 11.82 -6.30 10.55
N GLN A 29 13.09 -6.69 10.76
CA GLN A 29 14.13 -5.79 11.26
C GLN A 29 15.00 -5.27 10.12
N LEU A 30 14.77 -4.03 9.69
CA LEU A 30 15.57 -3.39 8.64
C LEU A 30 16.86 -2.71 9.13
N ASN A 31 17.18 -2.81 10.43
CA ASN A 31 18.31 -2.13 11.07
C ASN A 31 18.42 -0.64 10.64
N LEU A 32 17.27 0.02 10.47
CA LEU A 32 17.13 1.38 9.98
C LEU A 32 16.23 2.15 10.96
N ASP A 33 16.66 3.36 11.32
CA ASP A 33 15.86 4.26 12.15
C ASP A 33 14.99 5.15 11.27
N PHE A 34 13.70 4.80 11.18
CA PHE A 34 12.71 5.55 10.41
C PHE A 34 12.45 6.96 10.96
N SER A 35 12.72 7.21 12.24
CA SER A 35 12.53 8.54 12.86
C SER A 35 13.66 9.50 12.51
N ALA A 36 14.86 8.97 12.27
CA ALA A 36 16.02 9.73 11.83
C ALA A 36 16.12 9.84 10.30
N LEU A 37 15.38 9.00 9.57
CA LEU A 37 15.34 9.00 8.11
C LEU A 37 14.59 10.23 7.58
N LYS A 38 15.17 10.93 6.61
CA LYS A 38 14.47 12.04 5.95
C LYS A 38 13.34 11.50 5.08
N GLU A 39 12.21 12.21 5.06
CA GLU A 39 11.10 11.88 4.14
C GLU A 39 11.62 11.80 2.70
N ASN A 40 11.21 10.75 1.98
CA ASN A 40 11.61 10.44 0.61
C ASN A 40 13.05 9.90 0.42
N GLU A 41 13.79 9.56 1.48
CA GLU A 41 15.10 8.87 1.37
C GLU A 41 14.96 7.39 1.00
N ALA A 42 14.51 7.17 -0.24
CA ALA A 42 14.28 5.82 -0.77
C ALA A 42 15.55 4.98 -0.95
N GLU A 43 16.73 5.59 -1.10
CA GLU A 43 17.96 4.80 -1.27
C GLU A 43 18.34 4.06 0.01
N ALA A 44 18.24 4.71 1.18
CA ALA A 44 18.55 4.06 2.45
C ALA A 44 17.59 2.90 2.73
N LEU A 45 16.30 3.10 2.45
CA LEU A 45 15.28 2.04 2.55
C LEU A 45 15.54 0.89 1.57
N GLN A 46 15.88 1.20 0.32
CA GLN A 46 16.20 0.17 -0.66
C GLN A 46 17.44 -0.63 -0.25
N THR A 47 18.48 0.04 0.27
CA THR A 47 19.68 -0.63 0.78
C THR A 47 19.37 -1.54 1.95
N ALA A 48 18.53 -1.08 2.89
CA ALA A 48 18.09 -1.89 4.02
C ALA A 48 17.27 -3.11 3.56
N LEU A 49 16.33 -2.92 2.61
CA LEU A 49 15.51 -3.99 2.06
C LEU A 49 16.37 -5.08 1.40
N ASN A 50 17.42 -4.69 0.67
CA ASN A 50 18.35 -5.62 0.00
C ASN A 50 19.18 -6.48 0.97
N THR A 51 19.12 -6.23 2.28
CA THR A 51 19.77 -7.08 3.30
C THR A 51 18.91 -8.28 3.71
N LEU A 52 17.63 -8.26 3.36
CA LEU A 52 16.70 -9.34 3.67
C LEU A 52 16.87 -10.53 2.69
N PRO A 53 16.39 -11.72 3.06
CA PRO A 53 16.31 -12.85 2.14
C PRO A 53 15.41 -12.54 0.95
N ASP A 54 15.77 -13.03 -0.25
CA ASP A 54 15.01 -12.79 -1.49
C ASP A 54 13.52 -13.15 -1.36
N SER A 55 13.20 -14.20 -0.60
CA SER A 55 11.80 -14.58 -0.36
C SER A 55 11.02 -13.52 0.41
N GLN A 56 11.64 -12.92 1.44
CA GLN A 56 11.02 -11.85 2.21
C GLN A 56 10.89 -10.57 1.36
N ILE A 57 11.91 -10.27 0.55
CA ILE A 57 11.85 -9.14 -0.38
C ILE A 57 10.67 -9.32 -1.34
N ALA A 58 10.53 -10.49 -1.95
CA ALA A 58 9.43 -10.78 -2.87
C ALA A 58 8.05 -10.63 -2.22
N ASP A 59 7.88 -11.13 -0.98
CA ASP A 59 6.63 -11.00 -0.24
C ASP A 59 6.28 -9.52 0.04
N ILE A 60 7.27 -8.74 0.49
CA ILE A 60 7.12 -7.30 0.75
C ILE A 60 6.79 -6.54 -0.53
N GLU A 61 7.48 -6.86 -1.64
CA GLU A 61 7.24 -6.24 -2.93
C GLU A 61 5.84 -6.52 -3.46
N ALA A 62 5.33 -7.74 -3.27
CA ALA A 62 3.95 -8.08 -3.65
C ALA A 62 2.94 -7.21 -2.90
N GLU A 63 3.09 -7.07 -1.58
CA GLU A 63 2.19 -6.23 -0.77
C GLU A 63 2.29 -4.74 -1.14
N PHE A 64 3.49 -4.23 -1.40
CA PHE A 64 3.65 -2.85 -1.86
C PHE A 64 3.12 -2.62 -3.26
N GLN A 65 3.14 -3.63 -4.14
CA GLN A 65 2.49 -3.57 -5.43
C GLN A 65 0.97 -3.46 -5.28
N ASP A 66 0.36 -4.22 -4.38
CA ASP A 66 -1.06 -4.13 -4.07
C ASP A 66 -1.44 -2.75 -3.50
N VAL A 67 -0.65 -2.25 -2.55
CA VAL A 67 -0.77 -0.88 -2.03
C VAL A 67 -0.67 0.16 -3.13
N ASN A 68 0.33 0.04 -4.00
CA ASN A 68 0.53 0.96 -5.10
C ASN A 68 -0.61 0.91 -6.13
N ALA A 69 -1.24 -0.26 -6.32
CA ALA A 69 -2.36 -0.41 -7.23
C ALA A 69 -3.61 0.35 -6.72
N LEU A 70 -3.89 0.27 -5.41
CA LEU A 70 -4.99 1.03 -4.78
C LEU A 70 -4.66 2.50 -4.52
N ALA A 71 -3.39 2.91 -4.62
CA ALA A 71 -2.93 4.29 -4.46
C ALA A 71 -3.26 5.19 -5.67
N CYS A 72 -4.53 5.20 -6.09
CA CYS A 72 -5.09 6.05 -7.12
C CYS A 72 -6.50 6.52 -6.71
N GLU A 73 -7.09 7.42 -7.48
CA GLU A 73 -8.45 7.94 -7.21
C GLU A 73 -9.47 6.80 -7.12
N GLY A 74 -9.53 5.91 -8.12
CA GLY A 74 -10.48 4.79 -8.13
C GLY A 74 -10.28 3.81 -6.96
N GLY A 75 -9.03 3.53 -6.59
CA GLY A 75 -8.74 2.65 -5.46
C GLY A 75 -9.13 3.25 -4.10
N VAL A 76 -8.90 4.55 -3.92
CA VAL A 76 -9.32 5.25 -2.70
C VAL A 76 -10.85 5.39 -2.64
N THR A 77 -11.51 5.63 -3.77
CA THR A 77 -12.98 5.60 -3.83
C THR A 77 -13.51 4.21 -3.45
N ALA A 78 -12.92 3.13 -3.97
CA ALA A 78 -13.33 1.77 -3.60
C ALA A 78 -13.17 1.49 -2.09
N LEU A 79 -12.12 2.02 -1.45
CA LEU A 79 -11.97 1.93 0.00
C LEU A 79 -13.06 2.71 0.76
N ALA A 80 -13.44 3.89 0.27
CA ALA A 80 -14.50 4.69 0.85
C ALA A 80 -15.89 4.05 0.65
N ASP A 81 -16.17 3.51 -0.53
CA ASP A 81 -17.43 2.82 -0.86
C ASP A 81 -17.61 1.56 0.01
N GLU A 82 -16.54 0.79 0.23
CA GLU A 82 -16.58 -0.35 1.15
C GLU A 82 -16.88 0.11 2.57
N ALA A 83 -16.23 1.18 3.06
CA ALA A 83 -16.51 1.72 4.39
C ALA A 83 -17.95 2.25 4.54
N ASP A 84 -18.49 2.91 3.52
CA ASP A 84 -19.89 3.37 3.46
C ASP A 84 -20.87 2.19 3.52
N PHE A 85 -20.58 1.11 2.78
CA PHE A 85 -21.37 -0.13 2.84
C PHE A 85 -21.41 -0.74 4.24
N HIS A 86 -20.32 -0.63 5.01
CA HIS A 86 -20.27 -1.08 6.42
C HIS A 86 -20.75 0.00 7.42
N GLY A 87 -21.09 1.20 6.98
CA GLY A 87 -21.52 2.32 7.82
C GLY A 87 -20.42 2.89 8.73
N ASP A 88 -19.14 2.85 8.31
CA ASP A 88 -18.00 3.41 9.05
C ASP A 88 -17.67 4.82 8.55
N ASP A 89 -18.52 5.80 8.91
CA ASP A 89 -18.32 7.21 8.58
C ASP A 89 -16.98 7.76 9.10
N ALA A 90 -16.52 7.26 10.26
CA ALA A 90 -15.26 7.67 10.86
C ALA A 90 -14.08 7.32 9.95
N PHE A 91 -14.08 6.13 9.35
CA PHE A 91 -13.06 5.76 8.37
C PHE A 91 -13.06 6.71 7.16
N ILE A 92 -14.24 7.08 6.65
CA ILE A 92 -14.37 7.99 5.51
C ILE A 92 -13.78 9.37 5.85
N GLU A 93 -14.02 9.87 7.06
CA GLU A 93 -13.43 11.12 7.53
C GLU A 93 -11.91 11.02 7.69
N GLU A 94 -11.42 9.94 8.30
CA GLU A 94 -9.98 9.70 8.51
C GLU A 94 -9.22 9.59 7.18
N ILE A 95 -9.73 8.80 6.22
CA ILE A 95 -9.10 8.64 4.91
C ILE A 95 -9.20 9.94 4.08
N ALA A 96 -10.23 10.76 4.28
CA ALA A 96 -10.35 12.07 3.63
C ALA A 96 -9.33 13.07 4.15
N ALA A 97 -8.95 12.99 5.44
CA ALA A 97 -7.95 13.87 6.06
C ALA A 97 -6.51 13.63 5.57
N ILE A 98 -6.22 12.44 5.04
CA ILE A 98 -4.89 12.10 4.49
C ILE A 98 -4.74 12.69 3.08
N THR A 99 -3.62 13.36 2.78
CA THR A 99 -3.49 14.12 1.51
C THR A 99 -3.05 13.28 0.30
N SER A 100 -2.21 12.26 0.50
CA SER A 100 -1.62 11.46 -0.59
C SER A 100 -2.36 10.14 -0.80
N PHE A 101 -2.58 9.72 -2.05
CA PHE A 101 -3.17 8.41 -2.34
C PHE A 101 -2.35 7.24 -1.80
N HIS A 102 -1.01 7.31 -1.88
CA HIS A 102 -0.12 6.31 -1.29
C HIS A 102 -0.25 6.25 0.22
N ALA A 103 -0.39 7.40 0.88
CA ALA A 103 -0.61 7.46 2.32
C ALA A 103 -1.99 6.87 2.69
N LYS A 104 -3.05 7.18 1.94
CA LYS A 104 -4.40 6.64 2.14
C LYS A 104 -4.43 5.12 2.01
N ALA A 105 -3.90 4.59 0.90
CA ALA A 105 -3.85 3.16 0.64
C ALA A 105 -3.03 2.42 1.69
N MET A 106 -1.86 2.95 2.05
CA MET A 106 -1.00 2.35 3.07
C MET A 106 -1.66 2.36 4.46
N TRP A 107 -2.32 3.44 4.84
CA TRP A 107 -3.05 3.53 6.10
C TRP A 107 -4.20 2.51 6.17
N ALA A 108 -4.99 2.39 5.09
CA ALA A 108 -6.09 1.43 5.01
C ALA A 108 -5.58 -0.01 5.07
N PHE A 109 -4.48 -0.32 4.37
CA PHE A 109 -3.82 -1.63 4.43
C PHE A 109 -3.42 -2.02 5.86
N LEU A 110 -2.87 -1.08 6.63
CA LEU A 110 -2.40 -1.34 8.00
C LEU A 110 -3.53 -1.41 9.03
N ASN A 111 -4.55 -0.56 8.91
CA ASN A 111 -5.54 -0.34 9.99
C ASN A 111 -6.88 -1.03 9.74
N LYS A 112 -7.24 -1.31 8.48
CA LYS A 112 -8.57 -1.82 8.11
C LYS A 112 -8.47 -2.94 7.05
N PRO A 113 -7.91 -4.11 7.42
CA PRO A 113 -7.74 -5.23 6.49
C PRO A 113 -9.07 -5.74 5.89
N THR A 114 -10.19 -5.56 6.60
CA THR A 114 -11.53 -5.93 6.10
C THR A 114 -11.91 -5.11 4.86
N TYR A 115 -11.76 -3.78 4.91
CA TYR A 115 -12.13 -2.91 3.79
C TYR A 115 -11.10 -2.98 2.66
N TRP A 116 -9.83 -3.16 3.04
CA TRP A 116 -8.76 -3.45 2.11
C TRP A 116 -9.09 -4.63 1.19
N HIS A 117 -9.58 -5.74 1.75
CA HIS A 117 -9.88 -6.94 0.97
C HIS A 117 -11.00 -6.69 -0.06
N GLY A 118 -12.07 -6.01 0.33
CA GLY A 118 -13.16 -5.65 -0.59
C GLY A 118 -12.66 -4.79 -1.75
N ALA A 119 -11.95 -3.69 -1.45
CA ALA A 119 -11.41 -2.79 -2.47
C ALA A 119 -10.37 -3.46 -3.39
N ALA A 120 -9.49 -4.29 -2.84
CA ALA A 120 -8.47 -5.01 -3.61
C ALA A 120 -9.10 -6.03 -4.57
N MET A 121 -10.18 -6.71 -4.16
CA MET A 121 -10.91 -7.63 -5.04
C MET A 121 -11.51 -6.91 -6.26
N PHE A 122 -12.10 -5.73 -6.08
CA PHE A 122 -12.62 -4.94 -7.20
C PHE A 122 -11.54 -4.52 -8.19
N LEU A 123 -10.37 -4.12 -7.68
CA LEU A 123 -9.25 -3.71 -8.52
C LEU A 123 -8.60 -4.90 -9.26
N HIS A 124 -8.50 -6.05 -8.61
CA HIS A 124 -8.03 -7.27 -9.27
C HIS A 124 -9.03 -7.78 -10.31
N ALA A 125 -10.34 -7.64 -10.07
CA ALA A 125 -11.38 -7.97 -11.04
C ALA A 125 -11.31 -7.09 -12.30
N ASP A 126 -10.97 -5.80 -12.17
CA ASP A 126 -10.79 -4.86 -13.30
C ASP A 126 -9.51 -5.15 -14.11
N ASN A 127 -8.46 -5.67 -13.46
CA ASN A 127 -7.21 -6.07 -14.11
C ASN A 127 -7.25 -7.48 -14.74
N VAL A 128 -8.30 -8.28 -14.53
CA VAL A 128 -8.49 -9.52 -15.29
C VAL A 128 -9.01 -9.15 -16.67
N SER A 129 -8.14 -9.19 -17.67
CA SER A 129 -8.56 -9.05 -19.08
C SER A 129 -9.73 -10.02 -19.38
N PRO A 130 -10.78 -9.62 -20.13
CA PRO A 130 -11.99 -10.42 -20.37
C PRO A 130 -11.78 -11.71 -21.20
N SER A 131 -10.54 -12.14 -21.39
CA SER A 131 -10.13 -13.34 -22.14
C SER A 131 -10.52 -14.68 -21.49
N TYR A 132 -11.20 -14.69 -20.34
CA TYR A 132 -11.63 -15.93 -19.65
C TYR A 132 -13.15 -16.20 -19.70
N MET A 133 -13.91 -15.53 -20.57
CA MET A 133 -15.30 -15.90 -20.88
C MET A 133 -15.46 -16.43 -22.31
N ASN A 134 -14.61 -17.39 -22.69
CA ASN A 134 -14.95 -18.31 -23.78
C ASN A 134 -14.21 -19.64 -23.59
N GLY A 135 -14.88 -20.60 -22.96
CA GLY A 135 -14.45 -21.98 -22.77
C GLY A 135 -15.64 -22.83 -22.38
#